data_AF-A0A6J1HYG7-F1
#
_entry.id   AF-A0A6J1HYG7-F1
#
_cell.length_a   1.000
_cell.length_b   1.000
_cell.length_c   1.000
_cell.angle_alpha   90.00
_cell.angle_beta   90.00
_cell.angle_gamma   90.00
#
_symmetry.space_group_name_H-M   'P 1'
#
loop_
_entity.id
_entity.type
_entity.pdbx_description
1 polymer ?
#
loop_
_entity_poly.entity_id
_entity_poly.type
_entity_poly.pdbx_seq_one_letter_code
_entity_poly.pdbx_strand_id
1 'polypeptide(L)'
;MVFDIYSLGLDSNTLDRKNNGRALEALFPSACWVSGALDPECTASSDLVTSVTRGVWAMIAVFLAYCLLQAPSTILIRPHPAVWRLVHGLAVIYLVALTFLLFQKRDDAREFMKFLHPDLGLELPERSYGSDCRIFVPENPTNRFKNVYATLFDEFVAAHIIGWWGKAILIRNQPLLWVLSIGFELMELTFRHMLPNFNECWWDSIILDILICNWFGIWAGMRTVRYFDGKTYKWVGLSRQPNIIGKSYLQVKRSLGQFTPAQWDKDEWHPLLGPWRFIQILALCIVFLTVELNTFFLKYCLWIPPRNPVIVYRLVLWWLIAIPTIREYNVYLQDRKPVKKIGAFCWLSLAICVVELLICVKFGHGLYPKPMPSWLVHFWISIGVSLVLFLLLWTSQLHLSVSRKKWK
;
A
#
# COMPACT_ATOMS: atom_id res chain seq x y z
N MET A 1 22.10 -23.03 31.15
CA MET A 1 21.31 -22.30 32.17
C MET A 1 20.45 -21.30 31.42
N VAL A 2 19.14 -21.58 31.33
CA VAL A 2 18.17 -20.79 30.55
C VAL A 2 17.83 -19.55 31.35
N PHE A 3 18.16 -18.36 30.83
CA PHE A 3 17.75 -17.10 31.47
C PHE A 3 16.32 -16.77 31.06
N ASP A 4 15.48 -16.69 32.09
CA ASP A 4 14.05 -16.41 32.04
C ASP A 4 13.85 -14.89 31.91
N ILE A 5 13.30 -14.43 30.79
CA ILE A 5 13.08 -12.99 30.48
C ILE A 5 11.78 -12.47 31.14
N TYR A 6 11.02 -13.30 31.84
CA TYR A 6 9.67 -12.95 32.30
C TYR A 6 9.54 -12.39 33.72
N SER A 7 10.62 -12.15 34.47
CA SER A 7 10.51 -11.81 35.91
C SER A 7 10.69 -10.34 36.30
N LEU A 8 10.74 -9.40 35.36
CA LEU A 8 10.82 -7.97 35.69
C LEU A 8 9.70 -7.21 35.01
N GLY A 9 8.59 -7.04 35.74
CA GLY A 9 7.51 -6.12 35.43
C GLY A 9 8.01 -4.68 35.46
N LEU A 10 8.72 -4.28 34.40
CA LEU A 10 9.21 -2.93 34.16
C LEU A 10 8.65 -2.41 32.85
N ASP A 11 8.03 -1.24 32.94
CA ASP A 11 7.42 -0.49 31.85
C ASP A 11 8.42 -0.31 30.70
N SER A 12 8.07 -0.78 29.50
CA SER A 12 8.96 -0.89 28.33
C SER A 12 9.33 0.43 27.65
N ASN A 13 8.91 1.56 28.22
CA ASN A 13 9.08 2.89 27.62
C ASN A 13 10.27 3.69 28.17
N THR A 14 10.88 3.29 29.30
CA THR A 14 11.87 4.14 30.00
C THR A 14 13.29 3.57 30.14
N LEU A 15 13.52 2.28 29.85
CA LEU A 15 14.85 1.64 30.00
C LEU A 15 15.66 1.42 28.71
N ASP A 16 15.12 1.72 27.53
CA ASP A 16 15.73 1.32 26.24
C ASP A 16 16.65 2.40 25.60
N ARG A 17 16.52 3.67 26.01
CA ARG A 17 17.26 4.78 25.36
C ARG A 17 18.78 4.76 25.59
N LYS A 18 19.24 4.23 26.74
CA LYS A 18 20.65 4.32 27.15
C LYS A 18 21.54 3.26 26.47
N ASN A 19 20.99 2.11 26.07
CA ASN A 19 21.71 1.05 25.35
C ASN A 19 21.66 1.22 23.82
N ASN A 20 20.64 1.90 23.28
CA ASN A 20 20.50 2.11 21.83
C ASN A 20 21.62 3.01 21.25
N GLY A 21 22.19 3.93 22.03
CA GLY A 21 23.34 4.74 21.62
C GLY A 21 24.60 3.91 21.37
N ARG A 22 24.92 2.96 22.27
CA ARG A 22 26.07 2.06 22.14
C ARG A 22 25.94 1.06 20.98
N ALA A 23 24.72 0.61 20.68
CA ALA A 23 24.47 -0.25 19.52
C ALA A 23 24.74 0.49 18.20
N LEU A 24 24.37 1.77 18.11
CA LEU A 24 24.62 2.63 16.95
C LEU A 24 26.12 2.88 16.72
N GLU A 25 26.90 3.08 17.79
CA GLU A 25 28.37 3.23 17.73
C GLU A 25 29.07 1.95 17.20
N ALA A 26 28.51 0.76 17.44
CA ALA A 26 29.06 -0.51 16.98
C ALA A 26 28.58 -0.93 15.57
N LEU A 27 27.41 -0.47 15.14
CA LEU A 27 26.79 -0.81 13.84
C LEU A 27 27.47 -0.13 12.66
N PHE A 28 27.97 1.10 12.84
CA PHE A 28 28.62 1.85 11.76
C PHE A 28 29.96 1.21 11.32
N PRO A 29 30.89 0.85 12.24
CA PRO A 29 32.13 0.14 11.87
C PRO A 29 31.88 -1.22 11.24
N SER A 30 30.87 -1.97 11.71
CA SER A 30 30.52 -3.28 11.17
C SER A 30 29.88 -3.20 9.78
N ALA A 31 29.08 -2.17 9.50
CA ALA A 31 28.57 -1.89 8.15
C ALA A 31 29.70 -1.51 7.17
N CYS A 32 30.69 -0.72 7.61
CA CYS A 32 31.89 -0.42 6.82
C CYS A 32 32.73 -1.66 6.52
N TRP A 33 32.82 -2.61 7.45
CA TRP A 33 33.51 -3.88 7.25
C TRP A 33 32.77 -4.80 6.27
N VAL A 34 31.47 -4.99 6.47
CA VAL A 34 30.62 -5.89 5.64
C VAL A 34 30.43 -5.36 4.22
N SER A 35 30.44 -4.05 4.02
CA SER A 35 30.36 -3.44 2.68
C SER A 35 31.65 -3.60 1.86
N GLY A 36 32.73 -4.08 2.47
CA GLY A 36 34.05 -4.16 1.83
C GLY A 36 34.71 -2.79 1.65
N ALA A 37 34.18 -1.73 2.28
CA ALA A 37 34.73 -0.38 2.17
C ALA A 37 36.14 -0.24 2.75
N LEU A 38 36.53 -1.17 3.63
CA LEU A 38 37.84 -1.24 4.26
C LEU A 38 38.76 -2.30 3.62
N ASP A 39 38.30 -2.99 2.57
CA ASP A 39 39.07 -4.03 1.88
C ASP A 39 39.87 -3.41 0.69
N PRO A 40 41.20 -3.29 0.80
CA PRO A 40 42.03 -2.63 -0.20
C PRO A 40 42.10 -3.39 -1.54
N GLU A 41 41.92 -4.71 -1.55
CA GLU A 41 41.92 -5.50 -2.79
C GLU A 41 40.61 -5.32 -3.56
N CYS A 42 39.49 -5.18 -2.85
CA CYS A 42 38.17 -4.98 -3.44
C CYS A 42 37.96 -3.56 -4.00
N THR A 43 38.67 -2.56 -3.46
CA THR A 43 38.65 -1.17 -3.93
C THR A 43 39.54 -0.93 -5.15
N ALA A 44 40.63 -1.69 -5.30
CA ALA A 44 41.54 -1.57 -6.44
C ALA A 44 40.97 -2.14 -7.77
N SER A 45 39.97 -3.04 -7.71
CA SER A 45 39.45 -3.77 -8.88
C SER A 45 37.96 -3.56 -9.18
N SER A 46 37.27 -2.67 -8.48
CA SER A 46 35.82 -2.48 -8.65
C SER A 46 35.49 -1.32 -9.58
N ASP A 47 34.62 -1.57 -10.57
CA ASP A 47 34.09 -0.53 -11.44
C ASP A 47 33.26 0.49 -10.63
N LEU A 48 33.24 1.74 -11.09
CA LEU A 48 32.58 2.87 -10.41
C LEU A 48 31.14 2.54 -9.97
N VAL A 49 30.37 1.90 -10.85
CA VAL A 49 28.97 1.52 -10.60
C VAL A 49 28.85 0.56 -9.42
N THR A 50 29.75 -0.42 -9.32
CA THR A 50 29.77 -1.40 -8.24
C THR A 50 30.13 -0.74 -6.90
N SER A 51 31.12 0.14 -6.89
CA SER A 51 31.51 0.89 -5.69
C SER A 51 30.38 1.78 -5.18
N VAL A 52 29.73 2.54 -6.07
CA VAL A 52 28.58 3.39 -5.73
C VAL A 52 27.41 2.54 -5.20
N THR A 53 27.10 1.42 -5.86
CA THR A 53 26.01 0.52 -5.44
C THR A 53 26.24 -0.01 -4.03
N ARG A 54 27.46 -0.46 -3.70
CA ARG A 54 27.82 -0.90 -2.34
C ARG A 54 27.69 0.21 -1.31
N GLY A 55 28.14 1.43 -1.65
CA GLY A 55 27.98 2.61 -0.80
C GLY A 55 26.51 2.92 -0.48
N VAL A 56 25.63 2.90 -1.48
CA VAL A 56 24.19 3.13 -1.30
C VAL A 56 23.56 2.04 -0.41
N TRP A 57 23.90 0.77 -0.63
CA TRP A 57 23.42 -0.32 0.23
C TRP A 57 23.89 -0.17 1.68
N ALA A 58 25.15 0.24 1.90
CA ALA A 58 25.68 0.50 3.23
C ALA A 58 24.94 1.67 3.91
N MET A 59 24.68 2.77 3.19
CA MET A 59 23.90 3.91 3.70
C MET A 59 22.49 3.48 4.11
N ILE A 60 21.81 2.69 3.28
CA ILE A 60 20.48 2.14 3.57
C ILE A 60 20.53 1.26 4.82
N ALA A 61 21.51 0.37 4.92
CA ALA A 61 21.64 -0.54 6.06
C ALA A 61 21.86 0.21 7.38
N VAL A 62 22.75 1.20 7.39
CA VAL A 62 23.00 2.05 8.58
C VAL A 62 21.74 2.82 8.97
N PHE A 63 21.03 3.40 8.01
CA PHE A 63 19.79 4.13 8.28
C PHE A 63 18.68 3.21 8.82
N LEU A 64 18.51 2.02 8.25
CA LEU A 64 17.54 1.03 8.74
C LEU A 64 17.89 0.55 10.15
N ALA A 65 19.18 0.38 10.46
CA ALA A 65 19.63 0.03 11.80
C ALA A 65 19.34 1.16 12.80
N TYR A 66 19.54 2.42 12.40
CA TYR A 66 19.13 3.58 13.19
C TYR A 66 17.61 3.58 13.44
N CYS A 67 16.79 3.39 12.40
CA CYS A 67 15.33 3.34 12.54
C CYS A 67 14.88 2.20 13.45
N LEU A 68 15.48 1.01 13.33
CA LEU A 68 15.19 -0.12 14.20
C LEU A 68 15.34 0.23 15.70
N LEU A 69 16.37 1.00 16.03
CA LEU A 69 16.70 1.38 17.40
C LEU A 69 15.95 2.63 17.91
N GLN A 70 15.70 3.61 17.03
CA GLN A 70 15.23 4.95 17.44
C GLN A 70 13.85 5.34 16.90
N ALA A 71 13.32 4.64 15.91
CA ALA A 71 12.01 4.99 15.36
C ALA A 71 10.90 4.78 16.42
N PRO A 72 9.89 5.66 16.45
CA PRO A 72 8.79 5.53 17.39
C PRO A 72 8.03 4.22 17.17
N SER A 73 7.60 3.60 18.27
CA SER A 73 6.72 2.43 18.18
C SER A 73 5.35 2.84 17.63
N THR A 74 4.78 2.01 16.75
CA THR A 74 3.42 2.20 16.25
C THR A 74 2.39 1.56 17.18
N ILE A 75 1.12 1.71 16.86
CA ILE A 75 0.00 1.00 17.52
C ILE A 75 0.13 -0.53 17.34
N LEU A 76 0.85 -0.98 16.31
CA LEU A 76 1.01 -2.40 16.01
C LEU A 76 2.12 -3.03 16.85
N ILE A 77 1.73 -4.03 17.65
CA ILE A 77 2.65 -4.77 18.51
C ILE A 77 3.22 -6.01 17.78
N ARG A 78 2.48 -6.58 16.82
CA ARG A 78 2.82 -7.84 16.13
C ARG A 78 3.14 -7.62 14.65
N PRO A 79 4.06 -8.39 14.03
CA PRO A 79 4.82 -9.53 14.59
C PRO A 79 5.82 -9.16 15.67
N HIS A 80 6.47 -8.01 15.54
CA HIS A 80 7.32 -7.41 16.57
C HIS A 80 7.41 -5.90 16.29
N PRO A 81 7.51 -5.02 17.31
CA PRO A 81 7.65 -3.58 17.08
C PRO A 81 8.83 -3.20 16.18
N ALA A 82 9.92 -3.97 16.26
CA ALA A 82 11.09 -3.86 15.37
C ALA A 82 10.73 -3.88 13.87
N VAL A 83 9.79 -4.74 13.47
CA VAL A 83 9.37 -4.86 12.07
C VAL A 83 8.74 -3.56 11.62
N TRP A 84 7.85 -2.98 12.42
CA TRP A 84 7.19 -1.72 12.08
C TRP A 84 8.17 -0.54 12.08
N ARG A 85 9.18 -0.54 12.95
CA ARG A 85 10.28 0.44 12.92
C ARG A 85 11.11 0.33 11.64
N LEU A 86 11.39 -0.89 11.16
CA LEU A 86 12.05 -1.10 9.88
C LEU A 86 11.18 -0.68 8.70
N VAL A 87 9.89 -1.00 8.70
CA VAL A 87 8.94 -0.55 7.66
C VAL A 87 8.87 0.98 7.63
N HIS A 88 8.88 1.65 8.79
CA HIS A 88 8.97 3.11 8.86
C HIS A 88 10.26 3.62 8.18
N GLY A 89 11.41 3.00 8.48
CA GLY A 89 12.68 3.34 7.84
C GLY A 89 12.65 3.16 6.32
N LEU A 90 12.11 2.03 5.83
CA LEU A 90 11.95 1.77 4.40
C LEU A 90 11.03 2.80 3.72
N ALA A 91 9.95 3.19 4.38
CA ALA A 91 9.04 4.22 3.89
C ALA A 91 9.72 5.60 3.79
N VAL A 92 10.58 5.96 4.76
CA VAL A 92 11.37 7.20 4.69
C VAL A 92 12.40 7.14 3.58
N ILE A 93 13.13 6.02 3.41
CA ILE A 93 14.07 5.83 2.29
C ILE A 93 13.34 5.99 0.96
N TYR A 94 12.15 5.38 0.83
CA TYR A 94 11.34 5.48 -0.37
C TYR A 94 10.91 6.93 -0.63
N LEU A 95 10.46 7.67 0.38
CA LEU A 95 10.13 9.09 0.25
C LEU A 95 11.34 9.92 -0.20
N VAL A 96 12.53 9.67 0.35
CA VAL A 96 13.78 10.35 -0.05
C VAL A 96 14.13 10.01 -1.50
N ALA A 97 14.02 8.75 -1.90
CA ALA A 97 14.27 8.31 -3.27
C ALA A 97 13.28 8.95 -4.27
N LEU A 98 12.00 9.02 -3.92
CA LEU A 98 10.99 9.72 -4.71
C LEU A 98 11.27 11.22 -4.80
N THR A 99 11.70 11.84 -3.69
CA THR A 99 12.09 13.25 -3.69
C THR A 99 13.26 13.49 -4.64
N PHE A 100 14.29 12.63 -4.61
CA PHE A 100 15.38 12.67 -5.58
C PHE A 100 14.87 12.55 -7.02
N LEU A 101 13.99 11.57 -7.28
CA LEU A 101 13.40 11.35 -8.60
C LEU A 101 12.59 12.56 -9.08
N LEU A 102 11.85 13.22 -8.18
CA LEU A 102 11.07 14.43 -8.47
C LEU A 102 11.95 15.56 -8.99
N PHE A 103 13.23 15.65 -8.61
CA PHE A 103 14.15 16.67 -9.13
C PHE A 103 14.78 16.31 -10.48
N GLN A 104 14.77 15.03 -10.89
CA GLN A 104 15.30 14.61 -12.19
C GLN A 104 14.41 15.09 -13.35
N LYS A 105 14.99 15.18 -14.56
CA LYS A 105 14.18 15.24 -15.79
C LYS A 105 13.61 13.87 -16.07
N ARG A 106 12.51 13.80 -16.84
CA ARG A 106 11.86 12.52 -17.16
C ARG A 106 12.81 11.55 -17.86
N ASP A 107 13.59 12.02 -18.83
CA ASP A 107 14.48 11.15 -19.59
C ASP A 107 15.69 10.70 -18.76
N ASP A 108 16.27 11.60 -17.97
CA ASP A 108 17.31 11.25 -16.98
C ASP A 108 16.79 10.24 -15.95
N ALA A 109 15.53 10.38 -15.50
CA ALA A 109 14.88 9.44 -14.60
C ALA A 109 14.68 8.06 -15.23
N ARG A 110 14.32 7.98 -16.51
CA ARG A 110 14.20 6.72 -17.27
C ARG A 110 15.54 6.02 -17.42
N GLU A 111 16.59 6.78 -17.73
CA GLU A 111 17.96 6.27 -17.74
C GLU A 111 18.40 5.80 -16.35
N PHE A 112 18.04 6.55 -15.30
CA PHE A 112 18.31 6.16 -13.92
C PHE A 112 17.64 4.82 -13.55
N MET A 113 16.46 4.50 -14.11
CA MET A 113 15.81 3.22 -13.85
C MET A 113 16.65 2.00 -14.26
N LYS A 114 17.59 2.14 -15.21
CA LYS A 114 18.52 1.06 -15.62
C LYS A 114 19.41 0.56 -14.48
N PHE A 115 19.71 1.43 -13.50
CA PHE A 115 20.48 1.04 -12.31
C PHE A 115 19.67 0.18 -11.33
N LEU A 116 18.33 0.22 -11.39
CA LEU A 116 17.48 -0.63 -10.56
C LEU A 116 17.29 -2.02 -11.17
N HIS A 117 17.12 -2.10 -12.49
CA HIS A 117 16.94 -3.36 -13.20
C HIS A 117 17.39 -3.20 -14.66
N PRO A 118 18.10 -4.19 -15.25
CA PRO A 118 18.64 -4.08 -16.61
C PRO A 118 17.57 -3.88 -17.69
N ASP A 119 16.38 -4.45 -17.50
CA ASP A 119 15.27 -4.37 -18.46
C ASP A 119 14.48 -3.03 -18.43
N LEU A 120 14.97 -2.00 -17.72
CA LEU A 120 14.30 -0.71 -17.60
C LEU A 120 14.93 0.37 -18.49
N GLY A 121 14.24 1.51 -18.63
CA GLY A 121 14.71 2.62 -19.47
C GLY A 121 14.59 2.35 -20.98
N LEU A 122 13.77 1.37 -21.35
CA LEU A 122 13.40 1.08 -22.74
C LEU A 122 11.93 1.42 -22.96
N GLU A 123 11.61 2.07 -24.06
CA GLU A 123 10.23 2.39 -24.41
C GLU A 123 9.40 1.11 -24.59
N LEU A 124 8.23 1.07 -23.95
CA LEU A 124 7.37 -0.11 -23.95
C LEU A 124 6.34 -0.02 -25.07
N PRO A 125 5.99 -1.15 -25.72
CA PRO A 125 4.91 -1.17 -26.69
C PRO A 125 3.59 -0.81 -25.99
N GLU A 126 2.79 0.06 -26.61
CA GLU A 126 1.46 0.38 -26.11
C GLU A 126 0.56 -0.85 -26.17
N ARG A 127 0.08 -1.31 -25.00
CA ARG A 127 -0.87 -2.42 -24.89
C ARG A 127 -2.24 -1.86 -24.53
N SER A 128 -3.15 -1.89 -25.49
CA SER A 128 -4.59 -1.60 -25.29
C SER A 128 -5.34 -2.93 -25.16
N TYR A 129 -6.22 -3.02 -24.15
CA TYR A 129 -7.04 -4.22 -23.89
C TYR A 129 -8.40 -4.17 -24.61
N GLY A 130 -8.91 -2.96 -24.83
CA GLY A 130 -10.23 -2.69 -25.39
C GLY A 130 -10.24 -2.40 -26.90
N SER A 131 -9.29 -2.94 -27.66
CA SER A 131 -9.25 -2.74 -29.12
C SER A 131 -10.30 -3.57 -29.88
N ASP A 132 -10.64 -4.75 -29.36
CA ASP A 132 -11.73 -5.59 -29.87
C ASP A 132 -12.46 -6.26 -28.69
N CYS A 133 -13.66 -5.76 -28.38
CA CYS A 133 -14.45 -6.22 -27.24
C CYS A 133 -15.47 -7.31 -27.55
N ARG A 134 -15.40 -7.91 -28.74
CA ARG A 134 -16.25 -9.06 -29.10
C ARG A 134 -15.88 -10.27 -28.25
N ILE A 135 -16.86 -10.81 -27.54
CA ILE A 135 -16.73 -12.05 -26.76
C ILE A 135 -16.50 -13.24 -27.70
N PHE A 136 -17.20 -13.25 -28.84
CA PHE A 136 -17.13 -14.28 -29.85
C PHE A 136 -16.63 -13.70 -31.18
N VAL A 137 -15.50 -14.22 -31.66
CA VAL A 137 -14.81 -13.83 -32.89
C VAL A 137 -14.79 -15.04 -33.82
N PRO A 138 -15.83 -15.24 -34.65
CA PRO A 138 -15.92 -16.41 -35.52
C PRO A 138 -14.86 -16.43 -36.61
N GLU A 139 -14.27 -15.28 -36.94
CA GLU A 139 -13.23 -15.15 -37.96
C GLU A 139 -11.87 -15.74 -37.52
N ASN A 140 -11.71 -16.04 -36.23
CA ASN A 140 -10.46 -16.59 -35.71
C ASN A 140 -10.43 -18.13 -35.87
N PRO A 141 -9.46 -18.69 -36.62
CA PRO A 141 -9.43 -20.11 -36.93
C PRO A 141 -9.02 -21.00 -35.74
N THR A 142 -8.32 -20.47 -34.74
CA THR A 142 -7.77 -21.27 -33.62
C THR A 142 -8.58 -21.16 -32.35
N ASN A 143 -9.09 -19.97 -32.02
CA ASN A 143 -9.92 -19.75 -30.84
C ASN A 143 -10.98 -18.69 -31.08
N ARG A 144 -12.25 -19.12 -31.13
CA ARG A 144 -13.40 -18.23 -31.32
C ARG A 144 -13.68 -17.31 -30.13
N PHE A 145 -13.04 -17.55 -28.98
CA PHE A 145 -13.09 -16.70 -27.77
C PHE A 145 -11.71 -16.11 -27.44
N LYS A 146 -10.88 -15.83 -28.47
CA LYS A 146 -9.51 -15.36 -28.28
C LYS A 146 -9.40 -14.17 -27.32
N ASN A 147 -10.28 -13.18 -27.44
CA ASN A 147 -10.23 -11.96 -26.61
C ASN A 147 -10.48 -12.30 -25.14
N VAL A 148 -11.51 -13.11 -24.86
CA VAL A 148 -11.82 -13.58 -23.50
C VAL A 148 -10.68 -14.41 -22.92
N TYR A 149 -10.12 -15.33 -23.69
CA TYR A 149 -9.01 -16.16 -23.23
C TYR A 149 -7.75 -15.32 -22.95
N ALA A 150 -7.44 -14.35 -23.80
CA ALA A 150 -6.31 -13.46 -23.60
C ALA A 150 -6.45 -12.62 -22.33
N THR A 151 -7.66 -12.16 -22.01
CA THR A 151 -7.95 -11.41 -20.78
C THR A 151 -7.90 -12.30 -19.54
N LEU A 152 -8.53 -13.49 -19.57
CA LEU A 152 -8.60 -14.39 -18.41
C LEU A 152 -7.23 -14.91 -17.93
N PHE A 153 -6.27 -15.04 -18.84
CA PHE A 153 -4.92 -15.50 -18.54
C PHE A 153 -3.90 -14.37 -18.44
N ASP A 154 -4.36 -13.12 -18.29
CA ASP A 154 -3.50 -11.98 -18.02
C ASP A 154 -3.09 -11.93 -16.53
N GLU A 155 -1.90 -11.41 -16.25
CA GLU A 155 -1.40 -11.17 -14.90
C GLU A 155 -2.34 -10.30 -14.05
N PHE A 156 -3.13 -9.43 -14.69
CA PHE A 156 -4.07 -8.54 -14.00
C PHE A 156 -5.19 -9.28 -13.27
N VAL A 157 -5.64 -10.45 -13.74
CA VAL A 157 -6.65 -11.27 -13.05
C VAL A 157 -6.16 -11.73 -11.68
N ALA A 158 -4.92 -12.23 -11.63
CA ALA A 158 -4.29 -12.64 -10.36
C ALA A 158 -4.05 -11.42 -9.46
N ALA A 159 -3.62 -10.29 -10.04
CA ALA A 159 -3.41 -9.04 -9.31
C ALA A 159 -4.71 -8.52 -8.68
N HIS A 160 -5.85 -8.59 -9.38
CA HIS A 160 -7.16 -8.24 -8.84
C HIS A 160 -7.54 -9.13 -7.66
N ILE A 161 -7.53 -10.46 -7.83
CA ILE A 161 -7.93 -11.40 -6.77
C ILE A 161 -7.06 -11.23 -5.52
N ILE A 162 -5.73 -11.26 -5.68
CA ILE A 162 -4.79 -11.16 -4.55
C ILE A 162 -4.80 -9.76 -3.95
N GLY A 163 -4.88 -8.73 -4.79
CA GLY A 163 -4.96 -7.34 -4.37
C GLY A 163 -6.19 -7.08 -3.50
N TRP A 164 -7.38 -7.49 -3.96
CA TRP A 164 -8.63 -7.33 -3.20
C TRP A 164 -8.69 -8.17 -1.94
N TRP A 165 -8.10 -9.37 -1.96
CA TRP A 165 -7.89 -10.16 -0.75
C TRP A 165 -7.04 -9.41 0.28
N GLY A 166 -5.91 -8.83 -0.14
CA GLY A 166 -5.03 -8.04 0.73
C GLY A 166 -5.70 -6.77 1.27
N LYS A 167 -6.44 -6.05 0.42
CA LYS A 167 -7.23 -4.88 0.80
C LYS A 167 -8.32 -5.24 1.82
N ALA A 168 -8.97 -6.39 1.66
CA ALA A 168 -10.00 -6.84 2.58
C ALA A 168 -9.47 -7.14 3.98
N ILE A 169 -8.27 -7.74 4.08
CA ILE A 169 -7.58 -7.96 5.35
C ILE A 169 -7.18 -6.64 6.03
N LEU A 170 -6.82 -5.65 5.22
CA LEU A 170 -6.41 -4.32 5.66
C LEU A 170 -7.58 -3.48 6.20
N ILE A 171 -8.65 -3.33 5.42
CA ILE A 171 -9.77 -2.40 5.70
C ILE A 171 -10.86 -3.04 6.56
N ARG A 172 -11.03 -4.37 6.46
CA ARG A 172 -11.97 -5.18 7.26
C ARG A 172 -13.42 -4.70 7.24
N ASN A 173 -13.82 -4.00 6.19
CA ASN A 173 -15.16 -3.43 6.04
C ASN A 173 -15.69 -3.66 4.63
N GLN A 174 -16.70 -4.53 4.52
CA GLN A 174 -17.25 -4.95 3.23
C GLN A 174 -17.84 -3.79 2.41
N PRO A 175 -18.69 -2.89 2.97
CA PRO A 175 -19.21 -1.75 2.20
C PRO A 175 -18.11 -0.83 1.67
N LEU A 176 -17.12 -0.50 2.48
CA LEU A 176 -16.02 0.38 2.09
C LEU A 176 -15.17 -0.25 0.98
N LEU A 177 -14.94 -1.56 1.03
CA LEU A 177 -14.24 -2.32 -0.01
C LEU A 177 -14.99 -2.30 -1.35
N TRP A 178 -16.32 -2.41 -1.34
CA TRP A 178 -17.12 -2.28 -2.55
C TRP A 178 -17.07 -0.87 -3.13
N VAL A 179 -17.11 0.16 -2.29
CA VAL A 179 -16.96 1.56 -2.73
C VAL A 179 -15.60 1.76 -3.40
N LEU A 180 -14.52 1.21 -2.82
CA LEU A 180 -13.20 1.26 -3.44
C LEU A 180 -13.13 0.45 -4.74
N SER A 181 -13.77 -0.72 -4.80
CA SER A 181 -13.78 -1.59 -5.99
C SER A 181 -14.42 -0.89 -7.18
N ILE A 182 -15.66 -0.43 -7.01
CA ILE A 182 -16.35 0.34 -8.05
C ILE A 182 -15.63 1.67 -8.32
N GLY A 183 -15.07 2.29 -7.28
CA GLY A 183 -14.32 3.53 -7.39
C GLY A 183 -13.09 3.40 -8.28
N PHE A 184 -12.35 2.30 -8.19
CA PHE A 184 -11.14 2.08 -8.99
C PHE A 184 -11.47 1.91 -10.49
N GLU A 185 -12.47 1.10 -10.82
CA GLU A 185 -12.97 0.93 -12.20
C GLU A 185 -13.48 2.26 -12.79
N LEU A 186 -14.12 3.09 -11.95
CA LEU A 186 -14.54 4.43 -12.35
C LEU A 186 -13.32 5.35 -12.62
N MET A 187 -12.21 5.17 -11.89
CA MET A 187 -10.96 5.87 -12.18
C MET A 187 -10.35 5.40 -13.50
N GLU A 188 -10.36 4.11 -13.80
CA GLU A 188 -9.88 3.58 -15.08
C GLU A 188 -10.70 4.14 -16.25
N LEU A 189 -12.03 4.11 -16.13
CA LEU A 189 -12.93 4.76 -17.09
C LEU A 189 -12.63 6.26 -17.23
N THR A 190 -12.29 6.93 -16.12
CA THR A 190 -11.94 8.35 -16.11
C THR A 190 -10.63 8.61 -16.85
N PHE A 191 -9.61 7.79 -16.64
CA PHE A 191 -8.25 8.02 -17.14
C PHE A 191 -7.88 7.23 -18.41
N ARG A 192 -8.79 6.44 -18.99
CA ARG A 192 -8.56 5.72 -20.27
C ARG A 192 -8.18 6.60 -21.46
N HIS A 193 -8.50 7.89 -21.41
CA HIS A 193 -8.09 8.85 -22.44
C HIS A 193 -6.61 9.24 -22.32
N MET A 194 -6.01 9.11 -21.13
CA MET A 194 -4.59 9.37 -20.85
C MET A 194 -3.76 8.10 -20.96
N LEU A 195 -4.24 6.97 -20.43
CA LEU A 195 -3.51 5.70 -20.41
C LEU A 195 -4.20 4.63 -21.28
N PRO A 196 -3.55 4.13 -22.33
CA PRO A 196 -4.09 3.04 -23.16
C PRO A 196 -4.37 1.76 -22.37
N ASN A 197 -3.61 1.50 -21.29
CA ASN A 197 -3.81 0.36 -20.40
C ASN A 197 -5.19 0.35 -19.75
N PHE A 198 -5.78 1.51 -19.44
CA PHE A 198 -7.12 1.60 -18.84
C PHE A 198 -8.26 1.52 -19.87
N ASN A 199 -7.92 1.43 -21.16
CA ASN A 199 -8.93 1.19 -22.17
C ASN A 199 -9.21 -0.31 -22.21
N GLU A 200 -10.14 -0.75 -21.38
CA GLU A 200 -10.60 -2.14 -21.26
C GLU A 200 -12.03 -2.30 -21.80
N CYS A 201 -12.46 -3.55 -21.94
CA CYS A 201 -13.79 -3.85 -22.43
C CYS A 201 -14.83 -3.71 -21.32
N TRP A 202 -16.07 -3.32 -21.68
CA TRP A 202 -17.13 -3.14 -20.68
C TRP A 202 -17.40 -4.40 -19.84
N TRP A 203 -17.27 -5.59 -20.44
CA TRP A 203 -17.47 -6.87 -19.76
C TRP A 203 -16.26 -7.26 -18.92
N ASP A 204 -15.08 -6.73 -19.23
CA ASP A 204 -13.85 -6.92 -18.44
C ASP A 204 -14.03 -6.19 -17.11
N SER A 205 -14.16 -4.87 -17.17
CA SER A 205 -14.31 -4.01 -15.99
C SER A 205 -15.54 -4.36 -15.14
N ILE A 206 -16.72 -4.60 -15.75
CA ILE A 206 -17.94 -4.88 -14.98
C ILE A 206 -18.03 -6.33 -14.52
N ILE A 207 -17.86 -7.30 -15.42
CA ILE A 207 -18.13 -8.70 -15.10
C ILE A 207 -16.89 -9.36 -14.52
N LEU A 208 -15.76 -9.25 -15.21
CA LEU A 208 -14.54 -9.93 -14.77
C LEU A 208 -13.93 -9.26 -13.54
N ASP A 209 -13.73 -7.95 -13.55
CA ASP A 209 -13.07 -7.28 -12.43
C ASP A 209 -14.02 -7.08 -11.25
N ILE A 210 -15.09 -6.28 -11.38
CA ILE A 210 -15.99 -6.00 -10.23
C ILE A 210 -16.66 -7.28 -9.69
N LEU A 211 -17.36 -8.03 -10.55
CA LEU A 211 -18.27 -9.09 -10.10
C LEU A 211 -17.59 -10.43 -9.85
N ILE A 212 -16.45 -10.70 -10.48
CA ILE A 212 -15.73 -11.98 -10.32
C ILE A 212 -14.47 -11.78 -9.47
N CYS A 213 -13.44 -11.09 -9.98
CA CYS A 213 -12.13 -11.01 -9.34
C CYS A 213 -12.17 -10.25 -8.03
N ASN A 214 -12.71 -9.03 -8.05
CA ASN A 214 -12.76 -8.12 -6.90
C ASN A 214 -13.72 -8.69 -5.84
N TRP A 215 -14.90 -9.14 -6.26
CA TRP A 215 -15.85 -9.82 -5.38
C TRP A 215 -15.24 -11.03 -4.68
N PHE A 216 -14.59 -11.93 -5.43
CA PHE A 216 -13.98 -13.14 -4.87
C PHE A 216 -12.84 -12.80 -3.91
N GLY A 217 -11.96 -11.87 -4.30
CA GLY A 217 -10.88 -11.38 -3.43
C GLY A 217 -11.41 -10.80 -2.12
N ILE A 218 -12.42 -9.92 -2.19
CA ILE A 218 -13.04 -9.34 -1.00
C ILE A 218 -13.68 -10.43 -0.14
N TRP A 219 -14.46 -11.34 -0.74
CA TRP A 219 -15.10 -12.44 -0.02
C TRP A 219 -14.07 -13.33 0.69
N ALA A 220 -13.00 -13.73 0.01
CA ALA A 220 -11.93 -14.56 0.55
C ALA A 220 -11.18 -13.85 1.68
N GLY A 221 -10.88 -12.56 1.51
CA GLY A 221 -10.20 -11.77 2.54
C GLY A 221 -11.08 -11.57 3.79
N MET A 222 -12.36 -11.26 3.62
CA MET A 222 -13.31 -11.15 4.72
C MET A 222 -13.60 -12.50 5.39
N ARG A 223 -13.47 -13.63 4.67
CA ARG A 223 -13.51 -14.97 5.27
C ARG A 223 -12.26 -15.25 6.08
N THR A 224 -11.09 -14.82 5.60
CA THR A 224 -9.81 -14.91 6.31
C THR A 224 -9.86 -14.14 7.63
N VAL A 225 -10.34 -12.89 7.61
CA VAL A 225 -10.56 -12.07 8.82
C VAL A 225 -11.45 -12.80 9.83
N ARG A 226 -12.62 -13.29 9.39
CA ARG A 226 -13.55 -14.05 10.26
C ARG A 226 -12.95 -15.33 10.83
N TYR A 227 -12.14 -16.04 10.06
CA TYR A 227 -11.48 -17.26 10.50
C TYR A 227 -10.50 -17.01 11.65
N PHE A 228 -9.74 -15.91 11.60
CA PHE A 228 -8.80 -15.54 12.65
C PHE A 228 -9.46 -14.82 13.83
N ASP A 229 -10.52 -14.04 13.61
CA ASP A 229 -11.32 -13.39 14.64
C ASP A 229 -11.96 -14.41 15.61
N GLY A 230 -12.48 -15.53 15.07
CA GLY A 230 -13.05 -16.61 15.87
C GLY A 230 -12.05 -17.46 16.66
N LYS A 231 -10.73 -17.23 16.52
CA LYS A 231 -9.69 -18.01 17.21
C LYS A 231 -9.04 -17.22 18.33
N THR A 232 -9.52 -17.41 19.55
CA THR A 232 -8.77 -17.03 20.75
C THR A 232 -7.57 -17.98 20.91
N TYR A 233 -6.37 -17.48 20.61
CA TYR A 233 -5.15 -18.28 20.81
C TYR A 233 -4.87 -18.40 22.31
N LYS A 234 -5.27 -19.52 22.93
CA LYS A 234 -4.72 -19.94 24.23
C LYS A 234 -3.27 -20.37 24.02
N TRP A 235 -2.33 -19.51 24.40
CA TRP A 235 -0.90 -19.80 24.31
C TRP A 235 -0.49 -20.81 25.39
N VAL A 236 -0.60 -22.10 25.10
CA VAL A 236 -0.13 -23.17 26.01
C VAL A 236 1.39 -23.31 25.92
N GLY A 237 2.14 -23.24 27.02
CA GLY A 237 3.61 -23.26 27.01
C GLY A 237 4.23 -24.40 26.17
N LEU A 238 5.32 -24.10 25.44
CA LEU A 238 6.04 -25.06 24.58
C LEU A 238 6.57 -26.28 25.36
N SER A 239 6.76 -26.12 26.67
CA SER A 239 7.22 -27.17 27.60
C SER A 239 6.17 -28.24 27.92
N ARG A 240 4.89 -27.98 27.65
CA ARG A 240 3.79 -28.93 27.93
C ARG A 240 3.43 -29.84 26.75
N GLN A 241 4.18 -29.81 25.65
CA GLN A 241 3.91 -30.65 24.46
C GLN A 241 4.73 -31.94 24.50
N PRO A 242 4.11 -33.13 24.56
CA PRO A 242 4.83 -34.40 24.72
C PRO A 242 5.55 -34.87 23.45
N ASN A 243 5.13 -34.40 22.25
CA ASN A 243 5.65 -34.89 20.97
C ASN A 243 6.49 -33.82 20.24
N ILE A 244 7.64 -34.23 19.70
CA ILE A 244 8.57 -33.37 18.92
C ILE A 244 7.89 -32.79 17.66
N ILE A 245 7.08 -33.61 16.97
CA ILE A 245 6.30 -33.19 15.79
C ILE A 245 5.19 -32.20 16.19
N GLY A 246 4.57 -32.40 17.36
CA GLY A 246 3.60 -31.45 17.91
C GLY A 246 4.25 -30.11 18.27
N LYS A 247 5.49 -30.14 18.80
CA LYS A 247 6.28 -28.96 19.15
C LYS A 247 6.68 -28.15 17.91
N SER A 248 7.15 -28.80 16.83
CA SER A 248 7.49 -28.12 15.57
C SER A 248 6.25 -27.54 14.88
N TYR A 249 5.15 -28.30 14.80
CA TYR A 249 3.88 -27.83 14.27
C TYR A 249 3.34 -26.61 15.05
N LEU A 250 3.36 -26.66 16.39
CA LEU A 250 2.96 -25.52 17.21
C LEU A 250 3.90 -24.32 17.00
N GLN A 251 5.20 -24.55 16.88
CA GLN A 251 6.17 -23.47 16.68
C GLN A 251 5.97 -22.77 15.33
N VAL A 252 5.77 -23.52 14.25
CA VAL A 252 5.42 -22.94 12.94
C VAL A 252 4.11 -22.19 13.00
N LYS A 253 3.07 -22.75 13.63
CA LYS A 253 1.78 -22.09 13.80
C LYS A 253 1.89 -20.79 14.62
N ARG A 254 2.79 -20.75 15.60
CA ARG A 254 3.07 -19.55 16.40
C ARG A 254 3.84 -18.51 15.61
N SER A 255 4.88 -18.90 14.88
CA SER A 255 5.62 -18.00 13.99
C SER A 255 4.69 -17.38 12.96
N LEU A 256 3.81 -18.18 12.33
CA LEU A 256 2.79 -17.67 11.41
C LEU A 256 1.76 -16.76 12.10
N GLY A 257 1.35 -17.08 13.34
CA GLY A 257 0.45 -16.25 14.14
C GLY A 257 1.08 -14.98 14.73
N GLN A 258 2.40 -14.80 14.63
CA GLN A 258 3.04 -13.53 14.93
C GLN A 258 2.83 -12.56 13.78
N PHE A 259 2.84 -13.01 12.52
CA PHE A 259 2.58 -12.15 11.37
C PHE A 259 1.11 -11.73 11.24
N THR A 260 0.24 -12.20 12.13
CA THR A 260 -1.14 -11.74 12.20
C THR A 260 -1.33 -10.64 13.25
N PRO A 261 -2.24 -9.68 13.01
CA PRO A 261 -2.62 -8.66 13.98
C PRO A 261 -3.03 -9.26 15.33
N ALA A 262 -2.76 -8.52 16.41
CA ALA A 262 -3.08 -8.96 17.77
C ALA A 262 -4.59 -9.17 18.00
N GLN A 263 -5.42 -8.37 17.31
CA GLN A 263 -6.87 -8.45 17.29
C GLN A 263 -7.38 -8.30 15.85
N TRP A 264 -8.38 -9.11 15.51
CA TRP A 264 -9.00 -9.18 14.18
C TRP A 264 -10.38 -8.51 14.13
N ASP A 265 -10.63 -7.58 15.07
CA ASP A 265 -11.88 -6.84 15.15
C ASP A 265 -12.19 -6.11 13.85
N LYS A 266 -13.47 -6.06 13.51
CA LYS A 266 -13.99 -5.30 12.38
C LYS A 266 -13.80 -3.81 12.65
N ASP A 267 -13.27 -3.10 11.65
CA ASP A 267 -13.12 -1.65 11.75
C ASP A 267 -14.47 -0.96 11.55
N GLU A 268 -14.92 -0.28 12.60
CA GLU A 268 -16.17 0.45 12.63
C GLU A 268 -16.01 1.86 12.05
N TRP A 269 -16.20 1.97 10.73
CA TRP A 269 -16.04 3.24 10.01
C TRP A 269 -17.23 4.18 10.16
N HIS A 270 -18.47 3.67 10.17
CA HIS A 270 -19.73 4.43 10.36
C HIS A 270 -19.79 5.80 9.64
N PRO A 271 -19.79 5.83 8.30
CA PRO A 271 -19.70 7.05 7.51
C PRO A 271 -20.90 7.99 7.67
N LEU A 272 -22.07 7.47 8.00
CA LEU A 272 -23.32 8.22 8.10
C LEU A 272 -23.61 8.81 9.50
N LEU A 273 -22.66 8.74 10.44
CA LEU A 273 -22.88 9.32 11.78
C LEU A 273 -22.82 10.85 11.81
N GLY A 274 -22.20 11.48 10.80
CA GLY A 274 -22.17 12.93 10.68
C GLY A 274 -21.41 13.39 9.44
N PRO A 275 -21.68 14.62 8.97
CA PRO A 275 -21.11 15.13 7.71
C PRO A 275 -19.58 15.22 7.75
N TRP A 276 -19.00 15.59 8.90
CA TRP A 276 -17.54 15.63 9.04
C TRP A 276 -16.90 14.25 8.97
N ARG A 277 -17.49 13.25 9.64
CA ARG A 277 -16.99 11.87 9.59
C ARG A 277 -17.09 11.29 8.18
N PHE A 278 -18.15 11.63 7.46
CA PHE A 278 -18.31 11.27 6.06
C PHE A 278 -17.17 11.84 5.20
N ILE A 279 -16.85 13.12 5.33
CA ILE A 279 -15.72 13.76 4.60
C ILE A 279 -14.40 13.07 4.95
N GLN A 280 -14.16 12.75 6.22
CA GLN A 280 -12.93 12.07 6.63
C GLN A 280 -12.78 10.68 6.01
N ILE A 281 -13.87 9.91 5.89
CA ILE A 281 -13.83 8.59 5.25
C ILE A 281 -13.72 8.73 3.72
N LEU A 282 -14.40 9.72 3.13
CA LEU A 282 -14.26 10.03 1.71
C LEU A 282 -12.81 10.42 1.37
N ALA A 283 -12.15 11.23 2.21
CA ALA A 283 -10.75 11.59 2.04
C ALA A 283 -9.83 10.36 2.08
N LEU A 284 -10.11 9.38 2.95
CA LEU A 284 -9.40 8.11 2.95
C LEU A 284 -9.56 7.37 1.62
N CYS A 285 -10.78 7.28 1.09
CA CYS A 285 -11.02 6.66 -0.21
C CYS A 285 -10.25 7.35 -1.34
N ILE A 286 -10.25 8.69 -1.37
CA ILE A 286 -9.54 9.47 -2.39
C ILE A 286 -8.04 9.21 -2.32
N VAL A 287 -7.45 9.25 -1.13
CA VAL A 287 -6.01 8.95 -0.95
C VAL A 287 -5.70 7.52 -1.39
N PHE A 288 -6.55 6.56 -1.04
CA PHE A 288 -6.38 5.17 -1.43
C PHE A 288 -6.38 5.01 -2.95
N LEU A 289 -7.40 5.54 -3.64
CA LEU A 289 -7.50 5.51 -5.11
C LEU A 289 -6.33 6.23 -5.78
N THR A 290 -5.84 7.33 -5.18
CA THR A 290 -4.67 8.07 -5.70
C THR A 290 -3.40 7.22 -5.65
N VAL A 291 -3.17 6.49 -4.55
CA VAL A 291 -2.02 5.58 -4.43
C VAL A 291 -2.06 4.49 -5.51
N GLU A 292 -3.26 3.95 -5.78
CA GLU A 292 -3.45 2.95 -6.83
C GLU A 292 -3.17 3.53 -8.21
N LEU A 293 -3.78 4.67 -8.54
CA LEU A 293 -3.55 5.38 -9.81
C LEU A 293 -2.08 5.74 -10.02
N ASN A 294 -1.40 6.24 -8.99
CA ASN A 294 0.03 6.55 -9.04
C ASN A 294 0.85 5.33 -9.48
N THR A 295 0.43 4.10 -9.15
CA THR A 295 1.09 2.88 -9.63
C THR A 295 1.13 2.83 -11.16
N PHE A 296 -0.01 3.08 -11.81
CA PHE A 296 -0.14 3.00 -13.27
C PHE A 296 0.52 4.20 -13.95
N PHE A 297 0.35 5.40 -13.38
CA PHE A 297 0.97 6.61 -13.93
C PHE A 297 2.49 6.61 -13.81
N LEU A 298 3.06 6.22 -12.66
CA LEU A 298 4.51 6.11 -12.50
C LEU A 298 5.09 5.07 -13.44
N LYS A 299 4.45 3.89 -13.51
CA LYS A 299 4.82 2.81 -14.43
C LYS A 299 4.89 3.32 -15.87
N TYR A 300 3.86 4.05 -16.32
CA TYR A 300 3.81 4.60 -17.67
C TYR A 300 4.88 5.68 -17.90
N CYS A 301 5.01 6.65 -16.99
CA CYS A 301 5.98 7.74 -17.12
C CYS A 301 7.43 7.26 -17.16
N LEU A 302 7.76 6.24 -16.36
CA LEU A 302 9.11 5.71 -16.18
C LEU A 302 9.42 4.47 -17.04
N TRP A 303 8.51 4.09 -17.94
CA TRP A 303 8.66 2.90 -18.80
C TRP A 303 8.96 1.61 -18.02
N ILE A 304 8.18 1.35 -16.97
CA ILE A 304 8.31 0.12 -16.17
C ILE A 304 7.35 -0.93 -16.73
N PRO A 305 7.82 -2.12 -17.15
CA PRO A 305 6.92 -3.19 -17.59
C PRO A 305 6.00 -3.66 -16.45
N PRO A 306 4.73 -4.03 -16.71
CA PRO A 306 3.82 -4.54 -15.67
C PRO A 306 4.37 -5.74 -14.89
N ARG A 307 5.16 -6.60 -15.56
CA ARG A 307 5.76 -7.81 -14.99
C ARG A 307 7.07 -7.55 -14.24
N ASN A 308 7.56 -6.31 -14.23
CA ASN A 308 8.83 -5.99 -13.61
C ASN A 308 8.72 -6.05 -12.07
N PRO A 309 9.69 -6.65 -11.37
CA PRO A 309 9.65 -6.80 -9.91
C PRO A 309 9.61 -5.47 -9.14
N VAL A 310 10.08 -4.36 -9.73
CA VAL A 310 10.02 -3.02 -9.09
C VAL A 310 8.59 -2.64 -8.72
N ILE A 311 7.60 -2.98 -9.57
CA ILE A 311 6.18 -2.73 -9.28
C ILE A 311 5.74 -3.58 -8.10
N VAL A 312 6.11 -4.87 -8.08
CA VAL A 312 5.78 -5.79 -6.99
C VAL A 312 6.39 -5.32 -5.68
N TYR A 313 7.66 -4.89 -5.67
CA TYR A 313 8.31 -4.33 -4.49
C TYR A 313 7.60 -3.08 -3.98
N ARG A 314 7.20 -2.17 -4.87
CA ARG A 314 6.41 -0.99 -4.51
C ARG A 314 5.05 -1.38 -3.90
N LEU A 315 4.34 -2.33 -4.50
CA LEU A 315 3.03 -2.80 -4.00
C LEU A 315 3.16 -3.45 -2.62
N VAL A 316 4.19 -4.29 -2.40
CA VAL A 316 4.48 -4.90 -1.10
C VAL A 316 4.82 -3.83 -0.07
N LEU A 317 5.66 -2.84 -0.42
CA LEU A 317 6.01 -1.73 0.45
C LEU A 317 4.76 -0.94 0.86
N TRP A 318 3.92 -0.55 -0.11
CA TRP A 318 2.67 0.14 0.16
C TRP A 318 1.72 -0.69 1.02
N TRP A 319 1.64 -2.00 0.80
CA TRP A 319 0.85 -2.89 1.65
C TRP A 319 1.37 -2.89 3.10
N LEU A 320 2.69 -2.99 3.30
CA LEU A 320 3.30 -2.94 4.64
C LEU A 320 3.09 -1.59 5.34
N ILE A 321 3.18 -0.47 4.61
CA ILE A 321 2.92 0.88 5.13
C ILE A 321 1.45 1.07 5.45
N ALA A 322 0.55 0.52 4.63
CA ALA A 322 -0.89 0.70 4.78
C ALA A 322 -1.42 0.05 6.05
N ILE A 323 -0.88 -1.09 6.50
CA ILE A 323 -1.33 -1.80 7.72
C ILE A 323 -1.34 -0.87 8.95
N PRO A 324 -0.22 -0.27 9.38
CA PRO A 324 -0.22 0.69 10.49
C PRO A 324 -1.00 1.96 10.15
N THR A 325 -0.94 2.45 8.91
CA THR A 325 -1.61 3.67 8.48
C THR A 325 -3.12 3.61 8.66
N ILE A 326 -3.77 2.54 8.19
CA ILE A 326 -5.22 2.37 8.29
C ILE A 326 -5.64 2.24 9.75
N ARG A 327 -4.84 1.55 10.58
CA ARG A 327 -5.11 1.42 12.02
C ARG A 327 -4.94 2.74 12.76
N GLU A 328 -3.88 3.49 12.50
CA GLU A 328 -3.67 4.83 13.05
C GLU A 328 -4.81 5.77 12.66
N TYR A 329 -5.24 5.73 11.40
CA TYR A 329 -6.34 6.56 10.91
C TYR A 329 -7.68 6.16 11.54
N ASN A 330 -7.98 4.86 11.64
CA ASN A 330 -9.20 4.38 12.28
C ASN A 330 -9.27 4.81 13.75
N VAL A 331 -8.17 4.65 14.50
CA VAL A 331 -8.08 5.11 15.90
C VAL A 331 -8.27 6.63 16.00
N TYR A 332 -7.67 7.41 15.10
CA TYR A 332 -7.88 8.86 15.04
C TYR A 332 -9.35 9.26 14.83
N LEU A 333 -10.09 8.52 13.99
CA LEU A 333 -11.52 8.75 13.76
C LEU A 333 -12.37 8.40 14.99
N GLN A 334 -12.01 7.33 15.71
CA GLN A 334 -12.73 6.87 16.89
C GLN A 334 -12.40 7.66 18.16
N ASP A 335 -11.22 8.28 18.23
CA ASP A 335 -10.79 9.04 19.39
C ASP A 335 -11.74 10.21 19.68
N ARG A 336 -12.17 10.33 20.93
CA ARG A 336 -13.06 11.39 21.43
C ARG A 336 -12.30 12.53 22.10
N LYS A 337 -10.97 12.43 22.21
CA LYS A 337 -10.14 13.47 22.82
C LYS A 337 -10.26 14.81 22.08
N PRO A 338 -10.20 15.94 22.80
CA PRO A 338 -10.30 17.28 22.22
C PRO A 338 -9.11 17.63 21.32
N VAL A 339 -7.91 17.12 21.63
CA VAL A 339 -6.71 17.28 20.79
C VAL A 339 -6.38 15.94 20.16
N LYS A 340 -6.65 15.81 18.86
CA LYS A 340 -6.36 14.61 18.09
C LYS A 340 -5.03 14.75 17.36
N LYS A 341 -4.16 13.73 17.46
CA LYS A 341 -2.93 13.65 16.66
C LYS A 341 -3.07 12.51 15.67
N ILE A 342 -2.80 12.82 14.40
CA ILE A 342 -2.69 11.82 13.34
C ILE A 342 -1.34 11.10 13.52
N GLY A 343 -1.33 9.78 13.35
CA GLY A 343 -0.14 8.96 13.54
C GLY A 343 0.95 9.21 12.48
N ALA A 344 2.18 8.80 12.80
CA ALA A 344 3.34 9.06 11.95
C ALA A 344 3.25 8.34 10.59
N PHE A 345 2.70 7.13 10.55
CA PHE A 345 2.51 6.38 9.31
C PHE A 345 1.48 7.02 8.40
N CYS A 346 0.42 7.62 8.95
CA CYS A 346 -0.52 8.40 8.17
C CYS A 346 0.13 9.61 7.48
N TRP A 347 0.93 10.39 8.22
CA TRP A 347 1.65 11.53 7.65
C TRP A 347 2.67 11.10 6.60
N LEU A 348 3.43 10.04 6.88
CA LEU A 348 4.43 9.50 5.97
C LEU A 348 3.77 8.98 4.68
N SER A 349 2.67 8.22 4.80
CA SER A 349 1.91 7.74 3.65
C SER A 349 1.34 8.88 2.81
N LEU A 350 0.81 9.92 3.46
CA LEU A 350 0.30 11.10 2.76
C LEU A 350 1.42 11.81 2.01
N ALA A 351 2.59 12.00 2.63
CA ALA A 351 3.75 12.61 1.99
C ALA A 351 4.22 11.80 0.77
N ILE A 352 4.33 10.47 0.89
CA ILE A 352 4.69 9.59 -0.23
C ILE A 352 3.66 9.72 -1.36
N CYS A 353 2.37 9.62 -1.06
CA CYS A 353 1.29 9.74 -2.04
C CYS A 353 1.35 11.08 -2.79
N VAL A 354 1.59 12.18 -2.07
CA VAL A 354 1.72 13.52 -2.67
C VAL A 354 2.96 13.60 -3.57
N VAL A 355 4.12 13.14 -3.11
CA VAL A 355 5.35 13.18 -3.94
C VAL A 355 5.21 12.31 -5.18
N GLU A 356 4.64 11.11 -5.08
CA GLU A 356 4.33 10.27 -6.24
C GLU A 356 3.41 10.99 -7.22
N LEU A 357 2.34 11.63 -6.74
CA LEU A 357 1.42 12.39 -7.58
C LEU A 357 2.13 13.55 -8.27
N LEU A 358 3.01 14.27 -7.57
CA LEU A 358 3.81 15.35 -8.16
C LEU A 358 4.74 14.84 -9.26
N ILE A 359 5.34 13.65 -9.09
CA ILE A 359 6.15 13.00 -10.13
C ILE A 359 5.27 12.66 -11.33
N CYS A 360 4.09 12.06 -11.12
CA CYS A 360 3.15 11.75 -12.19
C CYS A 360 2.75 13.00 -12.98
N VAL A 361 2.44 14.11 -12.30
CA VAL A 361 2.09 15.38 -12.93
C VAL A 361 3.27 15.96 -13.70
N LYS A 362 4.46 16.00 -13.10
CA LYS A 362 5.68 16.55 -13.71
C LYS A 362 6.10 15.74 -14.95
N PHE A 363 6.20 14.42 -14.82
CA PHE A 363 6.67 13.55 -15.90
C PHE A 363 5.60 13.28 -16.95
N GLY A 364 4.33 13.35 -16.55
CA GLY A 364 3.17 13.24 -17.45
C GLY A 364 3.01 14.41 -18.42
N HIS A 365 3.66 15.56 -18.16
CA HIS A 365 3.56 16.72 -19.04
C HIS A 365 4.00 16.39 -20.48
N GLY A 366 3.11 16.66 -21.44
CA GLY A 366 3.35 16.38 -22.86
C GLY A 366 3.23 14.90 -23.26
N LEU A 367 2.84 13.98 -22.37
CA LEU A 367 2.60 12.56 -22.71
C LEU A 367 1.16 12.27 -23.13
N TYR A 368 0.21 13.12 -22.76
CA TYR A 368 -1.22 12.85 -22.95
C TYR A 368 -1.82 13.81 -23.99
N PRO A 369 -1.85 13.43 -25.28
CA PRO A 369 -2.32 14.32 -26.34
C PRO A 369 -3.85 14.48 -26.37
N LYS A 370 -4.59 13.52 -25.81
CA LYS A 370 -6.06 13.53 -25.81
C LYS A 370 -6.58 14.31 -24.60
N PRO A 371 -7.37 15.38 -24.80
CA PRO A 371 -8.02 16.08 -23.69
C PRO A 371 -9.08 15.19 -23.03
N MET A 372 -9.45 15.54 -21.80
CA MET A 372 -10.54 14.88 -21.08
C MET A 372 -11.87 15.06 -21.84
N PRO A 373 -12.60 13.98 -22.15
CA PRO A 373 -13.87 14.08 -22.86
C PRO A 373 -14.91 14.93 -22.09
N SER A 374 -15.66 15.78 -22.79
CA SER A 374 -16.60 16.71 -22.15
C SER A 374 -17.68 16.02 -21.31
N TRP A 375 -18.19 14.86 -21.75
CA TRP A 375 -19.18 14.09 -20.99
C TRP A 375 -18.64 13.67 -19.61
N LEU A 376 -17.35 13.35 -19.52
CA LEU A 376 -16.69 12.93 -18.30
C LEU A 376 -16.44 14.13 -17.38
N VAL A 377 -16.14 15.30 -17.94
CA VAL A 377 -16.07 16.57 -17.20
C VAL A 377 -17.42 16.90 -16.58
N HIS A 378 -18.51 16.86 -17.35
CA HIS A 378 -19.86 17.09 -16.85
C HIS A 378 -20.28 16.07 -15.78
N PHE A 379 -19.89 14.80 -15.95
CA PHE A 379 -20.13 13.74 -14.98
C PHE A 379 -19.49 14.06 -13.62
N TRP A 380 -18.20 14.41 -13.58
CA TRP A 380 -17.51 14.74 -12.33
C TRP A 380 -17.98 16.06 -11.70
N ILE A 381 -18.31 17.08 -12.51
CA ILE A 381 -18.94 18.31 -12.02
C ILE A 381 -20.28 18.00 -11.35
N SER A 382 -21.12 17.19 -12.00
CA SER A 382 -22.42 16.78 -11.45
C SER A 382 -22.29 16.04 -10.12
N ILE A 383 -21.33 15.12 -10.01
CA ILE A 383 -21.01 14.43 -8.75
C ILE A 383 -20.57 15.42 -7.68
N GLY A 384 -19.65 16.33 -8.01
CA GLY A 384 -19.14 17.32 -7.06
C GLY A 384 -20.25 18.25 -6.53
N VAL A 385 -21.10 18.77 -7.42
CA VAL A 385 -22.26 19.60 -7.04
C VAL A 385 -23.22 18.80 -6.18
N SER A 386 -23.56 17.56 -6.57
CA SER A 386 -24.47 16.71 -5.81
C SER A 386 -23.95 16.40 -4.41
N LEU A 387 -22.64 16.15 -4.28
CA LEU A 387 -21.96 15.90 -3.01
C LEU A 387 -22.03 17.12 -2.08
N VAL A 388 -21.75 18.31 -2.61
CA VAL A 388 -21.83 19.56 -1.85
C VAL A 388 -23.26 19.83 -1.39
N LEU A 389 -24.24 19.71 -2.30
CA LEU A 389 -25.66 19.86 -1.95
C LEU A 389 -26.10 18.87 -0.88
N PHE A 390 -25.72 17.59 -1.01
CA PHE A 390 -25.99 16.57 -0.01
C PHE A 390 -25.43 16.94 1.37
N LEU A 391 -24.16 17.37 1.43
CA LEU A 391 -23.52 17.77 2.69
C LEU A 391 -24.15 19.02 3.30
N LEU A 392 -24.53 20.01 2.49
CA LEU A 392 -25.21 21.22 2.94
C LEU A 392 -26.60 20.91 3.50
N LEU A 393 -27.39 20.09 2.79
CA LEU A 393 -28.72 19.67 3.24
C LEU A 393 -28.64 18.87 4.55
N TRP A 394 -27.72 17.91 4.62
CA TRP A 394 -27.54 17.10 5.82
C TRP A 394 -27.09 17.95 7.02
N THR A 395 -26.13 18.85 6.82
CA THR A 395 -25.67 19.77 7.88
C THR A 395 -26.81 20.68 8.34
N SER A 396 -27.62 21.20 7.41
CA SER A 396 -28.79 22.03 7.71
C SER A 396 -29.85 21.28 8.52
N GLN A 397 -30.17 20.04 8.13
CA GLN A 397 -31.12 19.18 8.85
C GLN A 397 -30.65 18.86 10.28
N LEU A 398 -29.35 18.62 10.46
CA LEU A 398 -28.76 18.42 11.78
C LEU A 398 -28.87 19.69 12.64
N HIS A 399 -28.55 20.85 12.08
CA HIS A 399 -28.67 22.13 12.78
C HIS A 399 -30.12 22.42 13.21
N LEU A 400 -31.09 22.18 12.33
CA LEU A 400 -32.52 22.33 12.65
C LEU A 400 -32.96 21.35 13.75
N SER A 401 -32.51 20.10 13.69
CA SER A 401 -32.86 19.07 14.69
C SER A 401 -32.29 19.40 16.08
N VAL A 402 -31.04 19.88 16.14
CA VAL A 402 -30.42 20.33 17.40
C VAL A 402 -31.13 21.57 17.93
N SER A 403 -31.45 22.52 17.05
CA SER A 403 -32.20 23.73 17.43
C SER A 403 -33.55 23.35 18.06
N ARG A 404 -34.37 22.53 17.39
CA ARG A 404 -35.67 22.06 17.93
C ARG A 404 -35.57 21.35 19.28
N LYS A 405 -34.48 20.62 19.54
CA LYS A 405 -34.22 19.96 20.83
C LYS A 405 -33.80 20.92 21.95
N LYS A 406 -33.34 22.13 21.63
CA LYS A 406 -33.04 23.18 22.63
C LYS A 406 -34.27 23.97 23.05
N TRP A 407 -35.33 23.97 22.23
CA TRP A 407 -36.60 24.67 22.49
C TRP A 407 -37.67 23.80 23.15
N LYS A 408 -37.44 22.49 23.27
CA LYS A 408 -38.18 21.55 24.11
C LYS A 408 -37.36 21.27 25.35
#